data_AF-A0A7V8FDP1-F1
#
_entry.id   AF-A0A7V8FDP1-F1
#
_cell.length_a   1.000
_cell.length_b   1.000
_cell.length_c   1.000
_cell.angle_alpha   90.00
_cell.angle_beta   90.00
_cell.angle_gamma   90.00
#
_symmetry.space_group_name_H-M   'P 1'
#
loop_
_entity.id
_entity.type
_entity.pdbx_description
1 polymer ?
#
loop_
_entity_poly.entity_id
_entity_poly.type
_entity_poly.pdbx_seq_one_letter_code
_entity_poly.pdbx_strand_id
1 'polypeptide(L)'
;MPRIIIVIAAALLSSAASSVVNPAWAVSGPSNLSSSRYPEPRCTPPRKNTSNSSSDQSRYQRDVKDYFACVEKYVEGGNNDIKRIQEALDAAVRGARNY
;
A
#
# COMPACT_ATOMS: atom_id res chain seq x y z
N MET A 1 -14.65 48.24 -57.95
CA MET A 1 -13.66 47.43 -57.20
C MET A 1 -14.10 47.35 -55.74
N PRO A 2 -14.85 46.31 -55.31
CA PRO A 2 -15.15 46.10 -53.90
C PRO A 2 -14.12 45.14 -53.26
N ARG A 3 -13.48 45.59 -52.19
CA ARG A 3 -12.58 44.75 -51.37
C ARG A 3 -13.42 43.97 -50.36
N ILE A 4 -13.44 42.66 -50.55
CA ILE A 4 -13.89 41.65 -49.59
C ILE A 4 -12.86 41.59 -48.47
N ILE A 5 -13.27 41.78 -47.22
CA ILE A 5 -12.52 41.27 -46.06
C ILE A 5 -13.54 40.62 -45.12
N ILE A 6 -13.63 39.30 -45.23
CA ILE A 6 -14.27 38.41 -44.28
C ILE A 6 -13.28 38.23 -43.12
N VAL A 7 -13.62 38.70 -41.93
CA VAL A 7 -12.85 38.42 -40.71
C VAL A 7 -13.47 37.18 -40.04
N ILE A 8 -12.92 35.99 -40.33
CA ILE A 8 -13.22 34.79 -39.57
C ILE A 8 -12.28 34.78 -38.37
N ALA A 9 -12.81 35.11 -37.20
CA ALA A 9 -12.13 34.90 -35.93
C ALA A 9 -12.18 33.40 -35.60
N ALA A 10 -11.10 32.69 -35.93
CA ALA A 10 -10.89 31.31 -35.46
C ALA A 10 -10.44 31.37 -34.00
N ALA A 11 -11.39 31.18 -33.08
CA ALA A 11 -11.10 30.98 -31.66
C ALA A 11 -10.44 29.60 -31.47
N LEU A 12 -9.11 29.60 -31.38
CA LEU A 12 -8.33 28.44 -30.93
C LEU A 12 -8.60 28.22 -29.43
N LEU A 13 -9.58 27.37 -29.12
CA LEU A 13 -9.73 26.81 -27.78
C LEU A 13 -8.59 25.80 -27.56
N SER A 14 -7.49 26.27 -26.98
CA SER A 14 -6.49 25.40 -26.35
C SER A 14 -7.11 24.76 -25.11
N SER A 15 -7.67 23.57 -25.26
CA SER A 15 -8.01 22.71 -24.13
C SER A 15 -6.70 22.31 -23.44
N ALA A 16 -6.38 22.99 -22.34
CA ALA A 16 -5.36 22.54 -21.41
C ALA A 16 -5.82 21.17 -20.86
N ALA A 17 -5.25 20.10 -21.40
CA ALA A 17 -5.42 18.76 -20.87
C ALA A 17 -4.85 18.76 -19.45
N SER A 18 -5.72 18.94 -18.46
CA SER A 18 -5.38 18.69 -17.07
C SER A 18 -5.17 17.20 -16.95
N SER A 19 -3.92 16.75 -17.01
CA SER A 19 -3.55 15.38 -16.65
C SER A 19 -3.89 15.20 -15.18
N VAL A 20 -5.09 14.67 -14.93
CA VAL A 20 -5.52 14.21 -13.63
C VAL A 20 -4.57 13.08 -13.27
N VAL A 21 -3.53 13.41 -12.50
CA VAL A 21 -2.73 12.40 -11.81
C VAL A 21 -3.68 11.71 -10.85
N ASN A 22 -4.26 10.58 -11.28
CA ASN A 22 -4.92 9.67 -10.36
C ASN A 22 -3.88 9.36 -9.28
N PRO A 23 -4.06 9.80 -8.03
CA PRO A 23 -3.15 9.37 -6.98
C PRO A 23 -3.26 7.86 -6.98
N ALA A 24 -2.19 7.15 -7.35
CA ALA A 24 -2.13 5.71 -7.14
C ALA A 24 -2.43 5.52 -5.65
N TRP A 25 -3.46 4.74 -5.35
CA TRP A 25 -4.01 4.63 -4.00
C TRP A 25 -2.90 4.06 -3.13
N ALA A 26 -2.15 4.92 -2.44
CA ALA A 26 -1.03 4.47 -1.64
C ALA A 26 -1.56 3.43 -0.65
N VAL A 27 -1.15 2.16 -0.79
CA VAL A 27 -1.59 1.09 0.10
C VAL A 27 -1.41 1.57 1.54
N SER A 28 -2.54 1.77 2.22
CA SER A 28 -2.57 2.22 3.60
C SER A 28 -2.51 1.01 4.53
N GLY A 29 -1.86 1.17 5.68
CA GLY A 29 -1.69 0.11 6.66
C GLY A 29 -0.22 -0.18 7.00
N PRO A 30 0.04 -1.15 7.89
CA PRO A 30 1.39 -1.48 8.33
C PRO A 30 2.30 -1.92 7.17
N SER A 31 3.60 -1.83 7.40
CA SER A 31 4.66 -2.29 6.51
C SER A 31 5.74 -2.96 7.35
N ASN A 32 6.31 -4.05 6.85
CA ASN A 32 7.54 -4.60 7.42
C ASN A 32 8.76 -4.34 6.53
N LEU A 33 8.64 -3.54 5.46
CA LEU A 33 9.76 -3.25 4.56
C LEU A 33 10.94 -2.66 5.34
N SER A 34 12.12 -3.23 5.10
CA SER A 34 13.41 -2.76 5.61
C SER A 34 14.42 -2.69 4.48
N SER A 35 15.51 -1.95 4.68
CA SER A 35 16.49 -1.66 3.62
C SER A 35 17.39 -2.84 3.22
N SER A 36 17.46 -3.92 4.02
CA SER A 36 18.41 -5.03 3.78
C SER A 36 17.73 -6.33 3.40
N ARG A 37 16.87 -6.86 4.28
CA ARG A 37 16.09 -8.08 4.09
C ARG A 37 14.68 -7.89 4.63
N TYR A 38 13.76 -8.73 4.14
CA TYR A 38 12.45 -8.84 4.77
C TYR A 38 12.64 -9.38 6.20
N PRO A 39 12.22 -8.65 7.23
CA PRO A 39 12.54 -8.99 8.62
C PRO A 39 11.73 -10.20 9.07
N GLU A 40 12.27 -11.01 9.99
CA GLU A 40 11.48 -12.03 10.69
C GLU A 40 10.45 -11.39 11.64
N PRO A 41 9.32 -12.06 11.93
CA PRO A 41 8.35 -11.55 12.90
C PRO A 41 8.98 -11.45 14.29
N ARG A 42 8.86 -10.27 14.93
CA ARG A 42 9.31 -10.03 16.31
C ARG A 42 8.26 -10.44 17.35
N CYS A 43 7.64 -11.60 17.15
CA CYS A 43 6.60 -12.13 18.03
C CYS A 43 7.20 -13.17 18.97
N THR A 44 6.95 -13.04 20.27
CA THR A 44 7.48 -13.99 21.27
C THR A 44 6.47 -15.12 21.49
N PRO A 45 6.82 -16.39 21.20
CA PRO A 45 5.91 -17.50 21.43
C PRO A 45 5.67 -17.69 22.93
N PRO A 46 4.43 -17.99 23.35
CA PRO A 46 4.13 -18.27 24.75
C PRO A 46 4.84 -19.56 25.17
N ARG A 47 5.32 -19.58 26.42
CA ARG A 47 5.86 -20.81 27.00
C ARG A 47 4.72 -21.76 27.33
N LYS A 48 4.88 -23.04 26.98
CA LYS A 48 3.89 -24.08 27.31
C LYS A 48 3.59 -24.04 28.80
N ASN A 49 2.32 -23.86 29.15
CA ASN A 49 1.89 -23.96 30.53
C ASN A 49 1.91 -25.43 31.00
N THR A 50 2.63 -25.71 32.08
CA THR A 50 2.69 -27.02 32.74
C THR A 50 1.87 -27.09 34.03
N SER A 51 1.27 -25.96 34.44
CA SER A 51 0.46 -25.83 35.64
C SER A 51 -1.02 -26.15 35.36
N ASN A 52 -1.66 -26.82 36.33
CA ASN A 52 -3.10 -27.11 36.32
C ASN A 52 -3.94 -26.01 36.98
N SER A 53 -3.30 -24.93 37.46
CA SER A 53 -3.99 -23.78 38.03
C SER A 53 -4.84 -23.06 36.98
N SER A 54 -6.07 -22.72 37.34
CA SER A 54 -6.99 -21.95 36.47
C SER A 54 -6.46 -20.56 36.13
N SER A 55 -5.73 -19.91 37.04
CA SER A 55 -5.13 -18.59 36.79
C SER A 55 -3.99 -18.66 35.79
N ASP A 56 -3.17 -19.72 35.87
CA ASP A 56 -2.07 -19.96 34.95
C ASP A 56 -2.59 -20.33 33.56
N GLN A 57 -3.64 -21.14 33.49
CA GLN A 57 -4.32 -21.46 32.22
C GLN A 57 -4.91 -20.20 31.56
N SER A 58 -5.57 -19.34 32.35
CA SER A 58 -6.14 -18.09 31.84
C SER A 58 -5.06 -17.15 31.32
N ARG A 59 -3.91 -17.07 32.01
CA ARG A 59 -2.76 -16.28 31.55
C ARG A 59 -2.21 -16.84 30.23
N TYR A 60 -1.95 -18.15 30.17
CA TYR A 60 -1.45 -18.79 28.96
C TYR A 60 -2.37 -18.57 27.75
N GLN A 61 -3.69 -18.65 27.92
CA GLN A 61 -4.64 -18.37 26.85
C GLN A 61 -4.54 -16.94 26.33
N ARG A 62 -4.31 -15.95 27.20
CA ARG A 62 -4.06 -14.56 26.78
C ARG A 62 -2.74 -14.44 26.01
N ASP A 63 -1.66 -15.03 26.53
CA ASP A 63 -0.36 -14.98 25.87
C ASP A 63 -0.38 -15.63 24.48
N VAL A 64 -1.13 -16.74 24.31
CA VAL A 64 -1.37 -17.38 23.02
C VAL A 64 -2.12 -16.43 22.07
N LYS A 65 -3.19 -15.80 22.55
CA LYS A 65 -3.97 -14.85 21.74
C LYS A 65 -3.11 -13.66 21.30
N ASP A 66 -2.32 -13.11 22.21
CA ASP A 66 -1.45 -11.97 21.92
C ASP A 66 -0.35 -12.34 20.91
N TYR A 67 0.19 -13.55 21.00
CA TYR A 67 1.14 -14.07 20.01
C TYR A 67 0.52 -14.18 18.62
N PHE A 68 -0.68 -14.78 18.49
CA PHE A 68 -1.36 -14.88 17.19
C PHE A 68 -1.69 -13.50 16.61
N ALA A 69 -2.20 -12.58 17.44
CA ALA A 69 -2.48 -11.21 16.99
C ALA A 69 -1.22 -10.48 16.51
N CYS A 70 -0.06 -10.73 17.13
CA CYS A 70 1.22 -10.20 16.67
C CYS A 70 1.60 -10.76 15.29
N VAL A 71 1.48 -12.08 15.10
CA VAL A 71 1.80 -12.74 13.82
C VAL A 71 0.85 -12.27 12.71
N GLU A 72 -0.44 -12.13 13.00
CA GLU A 72 -1.43 -11.61 12.05
C GLU A 72 -1.07 -10.21 11.54
N LYS A 73 -0.66 -9.30 12.44
CA LYS A 73 -0.20 -7.95 12.05
C LYS A 73 1.04 -7.99 11.16
N TYR A 74 1.97 -8.89 11.46
CA TYR A 74 3.15 -9.09 10.61
C TYR A 74 2.74 -9.57 9.21
N VAL A 75 1.82 -10.53 9.11
CA VAL A 75 1.29 -11.02 7.81
C VAL A 75 0.54 -9.91 7.06
N GLU A 76 -0.27 -9.11 7.76
CA GLU A 76 -0.96 -7.96 7.19
C GLU A 76 0.03 -6.95 6.57
N GLY A 77 1.10 -6.61 7.30
CA GLY A 77 2.18 -5.78 6.79
C GLY A 77 2.83 -6.36 5.54
N GLY A 78 3.05 -7.68 5.52
CA GLY A 78 3.54 -8.43 4.36
C GLY A 78 2.67 -8.28 3.12
N ASN A 79 1.38 -8.52 3.28
CA ASN A 79 0.44 -8.40 2.16
C ASN A 79 0.35 -6.96 1.63
N ASN A 80 0.43 -5.97 2.52
CA ASN A 80 0.43 -4.57 2.13
C ASN A 80 1.70 -4.21 1.36
N ASP A 81 2.86 -4.71 1.78
CA ASP A 81 4.13 -4.48 1.08
C ASP A 81 4.15 -5.10 -0.32
N ILE A 82 3.63 -6.32 -0.48
CA ILE A 82 3.47 -6.95 -1.79
C ILE A 82 2.63 -6.07 -2.72
N LYS A 83 1.49 -5.55 -2.23
CA LYS A 83 0.64 -4.64 -3.02
C LYS A 83 1.36 -3.35 -3.40
N ARG A 84 2.10 -2.73 -2.47
CA ARG A 84 2.90 -1.51 -2.76
C ARG A 84 3.94 -1.76 -3.85
N ILE A 85 4.61 -2.90 -3.80
CA ILE A 85 5.61 -3.28 -4.81
C ILE A 85 4.93 -3.47 -6.16
N GLN A 86 3.79 -4.16 -6.22
CA GLN A 86 3.02 -4.35 -7.46
C GLN A 86 2.59 -2.99 -8.05
N GLU A 87 2.03 -2.10 -7.24
CA GLU A 87 1.62 -0.76 -7.68
C GLU A 87 2.81 0.07 -8.21
N ALA A 88 3.98 -0.03 -7.57
CA ALA A 88 5.20 0.65 -8.01
C ALA A 88 5.72 0.12 -9.35
N LEU A 89 5.70 -1.21 -9.53
CA LEU A 89 6.08 -1.85 -10.80
C LEU A 89 5.12 -1.45 -11.93
N ASP A 90 3.82 -1.46 -11.69
CA ASP A 90 2.82 -1.03 -12.66
C ASP A 90 2.97 0.45 -13.02
N ALA A 91 3.27 1.31 -12.03
CA ALA A 91 3.57 2.71 -12.27
C ALA A 91 4.81 2.90 -13.16
N ALA A 92 5.88 2.14 -12.92
CA ALA A 92 7.09 2.19 -13.75
C ALA A 92 6.82 1.75 -15.20
N VAL A 93 6.07 0.65 -15.39
CA VAL A 93 5.69 0.17 -16.73
C VAL A 93 4.84 1.19 -17.47
N ARG A 94 3.83 1.78 -16.83
CA ARG A 94 3.00 2.84 -17.43
C ARG A 94 3.84 4.07 -17.76
N GLY A 95 4.74 4.47 -16.87
CA GLY A 95 5.65 5.58 -17.09
C GLY A 95 6.53 5.36 -18.32
N ALA A 96 7.09 4.16 -18.48
CA ALA A 96 7.91 3.82 -19.64
C ALA A 96 7.12 3.86 -20.97
N ARG A 97 5.85 3.45 -20.97
CA ARG A 97 4.98 3.51 -22.17
C ARG A 97 4.63 4.92 -22.63
N ASN A 98 4.86 5.93 -21.79
CA ASN A 98 4.62 7.33 -22.13
C ASN A 98 5.83 8.00 -22.80
N TYR A 99 6.91 7.26 -23.03
CA TYR A 99 8.10 7.65 -23.80
C TYR A 99 8.22 6.77 -25.05
#